data_AF-A0A1M4ZH11-F1
#
_entry.id   AF-A0A1M4ZH11-F1
#
_cell.length_a   1.000
_cell.length_b   1.000
_cell.length_c   1.000
_cell.angle_alpha   90.00
_cell.angle_beta   90.00
_cell.angle_gamma   90.00
#
_symmetry.space_group_name_H-M   'P 1'
#
loop_
_entity.id
_entity.type
_entity.pdbx_description
1 polymer ?
#
loop_
_entity_poly.entity_id
_entity_poly.type
_entity_poly.pdbx_seq_one_letter_code
_entity_poly.pdbx_strand_id
1 'polypeptide(L)' 'MKTFPANPRVRGFTSSDNMQRYKIHKQIRKKGFKCEVYARSRTVLIPLDTPEVDPLLMELVKRYGYKIQTEAFS' A
#
# COMPACT_ATOMS: atom_id res chain seq x y z
N MET A 1 20.63 22.13 7.51
CA MET A 1 19.60 21.23 8.06
C MET A 1 19.09 20.33 6.96
N LYS A 2 19.16 19.00 7.11
CA LYS A 2 18.49 18.07 6.18
C LYS A 2 17.00 18.10 6.51
N THR A 3 16.19 18.75 5.69
CA THR A 3 14.74 18.68 5.77
C THR A 3 14.33 17.27 5.35
N PHE A 4 13.89 16.46 6.30
CA PHE A 4 13.30 15.17 5.99
C PHE A 4 12.04 15.42 5.14
N PRO A 5 11.82 14.64 4.06
CA PRO A 5 10.62 14.79 3.26
C PRO A 5 9.41 14.59 4.18
N ALA A 6 8.48 15.56 4.15
CA ALA A 6 7.28 15.50 4.97
C ALA A 6 6.54 14.19 4.67
N ASN A 7 6.35 13.36 5.70
CA ASN A 7 5.69 12.08 5.52
C ASN A 7 4.24 12.33 5.09
N PRO A 8 3.72 11.66 4.03
CA PRO A 8 2.33 11.83 3.60
C PRO A 8 1.29 11.55 4.70
N ARG A 9 1.66 10.81 5.75
CA ARG A 9 0.85 10.64 6.96
C ARG A 9 0.55 11.95 7.70
N VAL A 10 1.41 12.97 7.57
CA VAL A 10 1.30 14.25 8.30
C VAL A 10 0.71 15.36 7.43
N ARG A 11 1.09 15.43 6.14
CA ARG A 11 0.67 16.52 5.23
C ARG A 11 -0.54 16.19 4.36
N GLY A 12 -0.99 14.92 4.34
CA GLY A 12 -1.96 14.42 3.37
C GLY A 12 -1.31 14.11 2.01
N PHE A 13 -2.13 13.70 1.04
CA PHE A 13 -1.65 13.33 -0.31
C PHE A 13 -1.85 14.49 -1.29
N THR A 14 -0.79 14.85 -2.01
CA THR A 14 -0.89 15.74 -3.17
C THR A 14 -1.60 15.03 -4.34
N SER A 15 -1.99 15.78 -5.37
CA SER A 15 -2.56 15.20 -6.60
C SER A 15 -1.59 14.22 -7.27
N SER A 16 -0.29 14.52 -7.27
CA SER A 16 0.75 13.62 -7.78
C SER A 16 0.87 12.34 -6.95
N ASP A 17 0.82 12.44 -5.62
CA ASP A 17 0.85 11.27 -4.73
C ASP A 17 -0.34 10.36 -4.99
N ASN A 18 -1.54 10.94 -5.14
CA ASN A 18 -2.74 10.18 -5.43
C ASN A 18 -2.65 9.46 -6.78
N MET A 19 -2.10 10.12 -7.80
CA MET A 19 -1.89 9.52 -9.12
C MET A 19 -0.91 8.35 -9.05
N GLN A 20 0.22 8.49 -8.35
CA GLN A 20 1.19 7.42 -8.17
C GLN A 20 0.60 6.26 -7.37
N ARG A 21 -0.08 6.56 -6.25
CA ARG A 21 -0.80 5.58 -5.44
C ARG A 21 -1.78 4.78 -6.30
N TYR A 22 -2.56 5.45 -7.15
CA TYR A 22 -3.51 4.79 -8.05
C TYR A 22 -2.84 3.86 -9.07
N LYS A 23 -1.67 4.26 -9.61
CA LYS A 23 -0.88 3.40 -10.51
C LYS A 23 -0.45 2.10 -9.80
N ILE A 24 0.01 2.20 -8.55
CA ILE A 24 0.41 1.03 -7.74
C ILE A 24 -0.80 0.10 -7.53
N HIS A 25 -1.97 0.63 -7.16
CA HIS A 25 -3.21 -0.16 -7.06
C HIS A 25 -3.54 -0.91 -8.36
N LYS A 26 -3.41 -0.23 -9.51
CA LYS A 26 -3.66 -0.84 -10.82
C LYS A 26 -2.66 -1.96 -11.15
N GLN A 27 -1.39 -1.80 -10.79
CA GLN A 27 -0.36 -2.81 -10.98
C GLN A 27 -0.59 -4.05 -10.11
N ILE A 28 -0.96 -3.86 -8.84
CA ILE A 28 -1.30 -4.95 -7.91
C ILE A 28 -2.47 -5.78 -8.48
N ARG A 29 -3.54 -5.11 -8.93
CA ARG A 29 -4.70 -5.77 -9.56
C ARG A 29 -4.31 -6.53 -10.83
N LYS A 30 -3.47 -5.94 -11.69
CA LYS A 30 -3.03 -6.56 -12.94
C LYS A 30 -2.18 -7.81 -12.70
N LYS A 31 -1.36 -7.82 -11.66
CA LYS A 31 -0.53 -8.97 -11.29
C LYS A 31 -1.35 -10.14 -10.71
N GLY A 32 -2.63 -9.92 -10.36
CA GLY A 32 -3.50 -10.98 -9.86
C GLY A 32 -3.13 -11.49 -8.48
N PHE A 33 -2.55 -10.63 -7.63
CA PHE A 33 -2.26 -11.01 -6.25
C PHE A 33 -3.54 -11.41 -5.51
N LYS A 34 -3.46 -12.52 -4.78
CA LYS A 34 -4.48 -12.90 -3.80
C LYS A 34 -4.35 -11.96 -2.59
N CYS A 35 -4.76 -10.71 -2.75
CA CYS A 35 -4.81 -9.72 -1.68
C CYS A 35 -5.95 -8.74 -1.92
N GLU A 36 -6.57 -8.30 -0.84
CA GLU A 36 -7.57 -7.23 -0.92
C GLU A 36 -6.95 -5.91 -0.46
N VAL A 37 -7.12 -4.87 -1.28
CA VAL A 37 -6.56 -3.56 -0.97
C VAL A 37 -7.68 -2.54 -0.72
N TYR A 38 -7.79 -2.12 0.54
CA TYR A 38 -8.75 -1.13 1.00
C TYR A 38 -8.12 0.26 1.03
N ALA A 39 -8.27 1.02 -0.07
CA ALA A 39 -7.61 2.32 -0.23
C ALA A 39 -8.06 3.40 0.78
N ARG A 40 -9.31 3.33 1.27
CA ARG A 40 -9.89 4.30 2.22
C ARG A 40 -9.33 4.13 3.62
N SER A 41 -9.34 2.90 4.14
CA SER A 41 -8.74 2.53 5.44
C SER A 41 -7.23 2.37 5.38
N ARG A 42 -6.66 2.33 4.17
CA ARG A 42 -5.23 2.08 3.89
C ARG A 42 -4.79 0.73 4.46
N THR A 43 -5.60 -0.30 4.23
CA THR A 43 -5.33 -1.67 4.67
C THR A 43 -5.13 -2.58 3.47
N VAL A 44 -4.15 -3.48 3.56
CA VAL A 44 -3.94 -4.59 2.63
C VAL A 44 -4.21 -5.87 3.41
N LEU A 45 -5.17 -6.67 2.98
CA LEU A 45 -5.39 -8.03 3.49
C LEU A 45 -4.60 -9.01 2.63
N ILE A 46 -3.79 -9.84 3.27
CA ILE A 46 -3.04 -10.93 2.63
C ILE A 46 -3.36 -12.26 3.32
N PRO A 47 -3.41 -13.39 2.58
CA PRO A 47 -3.53 -14.72 3.18
C PRO A 47 -2.37 -15.01 4.12
N LEU A 48 -2.64 -15.76 5.20
CA LEU A 48 -1.62 -16.17 6.17
C LEU A 48 -0.44 -16.93 5.52
N ASP A 49 -0.75 -17.77 4.53
CA ASP A 49 0.23 -18.61 3.84
C ASP A 49 1.03 -17.88 2.75
N THR A 50 0.98 -16.54 2.70
CA THR A 50 1.71 -15.75 1.71
C THR A 50 3.21 -15.80 2.02
N PRO A 51 4.05 -16.44 1.20
CA PRO A 51 5.45 -16.66 1.53
C PRO A 51 6.31 -15.39 1.44
N GLU A 52 5.92 -14.45 0.57
CA GLU A 52 6.65 -13.20 0.35
C GLU A 52 5.70 -12.04 0.04
N VAL A 53 5.96 -10.88 0.65
CA VAL A 53 5.20 -9.65 0.40
C VAL A 53 5.78 -8.93 -0.81
N ASP A 54 4.98 -8.74 -1.87
CA ASP A 54 5.42 -8.08 -3.10
C ASP A 54 5.93 -6.64 -2.84
N PRO A 55 6.99 -6.19 -3.53
CA PRO A 55 7.55 -4.85 -3.38
C PRO A 55 6.53 -3.70 -3.54
N LEU A 56 5.48 -3.87 -4.35
CA LEU A 56 4.42 -2.87 -4.53
C LEU A 56 3.56 -2.70 -3.27
N LEU A 57 3.27 -3.80 -2.56
CA LEU A 57 2.59 -3.74 -1.27
C LEU A 57 3.47 -3.05 -0.23
N MET A 58 4.77 -3.34 -0.24
CA MET A 58 5.74 -2.66 0.61
C MET A 58 5.86 -1.16 0.28
N GLU A 59 5.70 -0.75 -0.97
CA GLU A 59 5.66 0.66 -1.36
C GLU A 59 4.43 1.36 -0.79
N LEU A 60 3.25 0.73 -0.82
CA LEU A 60 2.03 1.24 -0.18
C LEU A 60 2.24 1.45 1.33
N VAL A 61 2.91 0.52 2.00
CA VAL A 61 3.21 0.63 3.43
C VAL A 61 4.19 1.76 3.71
N LYS A 62 5.36 1.75 3.05
CA LYS A 62 6.46 2.67 3.34
C LYS A 62 6.14 4.11 2.95
N ARG A 63 5.53 4.32 1.77
CA ARG A 63 5.29 5.67 1.23
C ARG A 63 3.93 6.23 1.59
N TYR A 64 2.89 5.40 1.55
CA TYR A 64 1.51 5.85 1.72
C TYR A 64 0.91 5.45 3.08
N GLY A 65 1.70 4.79 3.91
CA GLY A 65 1.34 4.49 5.29
C GLY A 65 0.28 3.41 5.43
N TYR A 66 0.14 2.53 4.46
CA TYR A 66 -0.78 1.38 4.54
C TYR A 66 -0.37 0.42 5.66
N LYS A 67 -1.32 -0.36 6.12
CA LYS A 67 -1.12 -1.47 7.07
C LYS A 67 -1.37 -2.77 6.34
N ILE A 68 -0.50 -3.76 6.55
CA ILE A 68 -0.75 -5.13 6.12
C ILE A 68 -1.42 -5.85 7.29
N GLN A 69 -2.51 -6.54 7.01
CA GLN A 69 -3.22 -7.41 7.92
C GLN A 69 -3.28 -8.79 7.27
N THR A 70 -3.01 -9.82 8.06
CA THR A 70 -3.11 -11.20 7.61
C THR A 70 -4.51 -11.72 7.87
N GLU A 71 -5.08 -12.36 6.85
CA GLU A 71 -6.37 -13.03 6.92
C GLU A 71 -6.12 -14.53 7.14
N ALA A 72 -6.70 -15.06 8.22
CA ALA A 72 -6.54 -16.45 8.63
C ALA A 72 -7.59 -17.38 8.01
N PHE A 73 -8.72 -16.84 7.55
CA PHE A 73 -9.85 -17.59 7.00
C PHE A 73 -10.36 -16.85 5.76
N SER A 74 -10.40 -17.53 4.61
CA SER A 74 -10.88 -16.99 3.32
C SER A 74 -11.93 -17.88 2.71
#